data_AF-A0AA51YHZ8-F1
#
_entry.id   AF-A0AA51YHZ8-F1
#
_cell.length_a   1.000
_cell.length_b   1.000
_cell.length_c   1.000
_cell.angle_alpha   90.00
_cell.angle_beta   90.00
_cell.angle_gamma   90.00
#
_symmetry.space_group_name_H-M   'P 1'
#
loop_
_entity.id
_entity.type
_entity.pdbx_description
1 polymer ?
#
loop_
_entity_poly.entity_id
_entity_poly.type
_entity_poly.pdbx_seq_one_letter_code
_entity_poly.pdbx_strand_id
1 'polypeptide(L)'
;MDAITFDGSCTPNPGGCMGLGWVVTLQNNSFSILGNDRLEKQTSNNALFAEYLALKKGMLEYVKADGQGPLTVMGDSQTVIYQMRGIYQIMDNDIWNIHRDITNIIREYELDIHFRWVPRMQNKQADRLSKTKQKVRIEYPNDREFLIDVRSSPAIGKLRKKIASMNATPFPTNAMYKRLHVSSKDLLSDKDLFELREMAGKRATRIAIETFPGKCDKNKYHQAQALRWMLRGLAIDLAIKKVKFDIQSKKVNGSRSAVKSKNSNSHTKKKTKSSGGAKYYLNRKTFAF
;
A
#
# COMPACT_ATOMS: atom_id res chain seq x y z
N MET A 1 -6.84 -13.24 12.98
CA MET A 1 -7.96 -13.44 12.05
C MET A 1 -7.68 -12.62 10.83
N ASP A 2 -7.90 -13.19 9.66
CA ASP A 2 -7.80 -12.45 8.41
C ASP A 2 -9.04 -11.56 8.26
N ALA A 3 -8.92 -10.48 7.49
CA ALA A 3 -10.00 -9.52 7.35
C ALA A 3 -10.08 -8.93 5.95
N ILE A 4 -11.30 -8.75 5.45
CA ILE A 4 -11.59 -7.93 4.27
C ILE A 4 -12.48 -6.78 4.70
N THR A 5 -12.14 -5.56 4.30
CA THR A 5 -13.10 -4.46 4.27
C THR A 5 -13.39 -4.06 2.83
N PHE A 6 -14.64 -3.75 2.52
CA PHE A 6 -15.05 -3.38 1.17
C PHE A 6 -16.02 -2.20 1.20
N ASP A 7 -16.10 -1.49 0.08
CA ASP A 7 -17.03 -0.40 -0.12
C ASP A 7 -17.28 -0.14 -1.62
N GLY A 8 -18.51 0.28 -1.93
CA GLY A 8 -18.93 0.69 -3.26
C GLY A 8 -19.49 2.11 -3.25
N SER A 9 -19.28 2.83 -4.35
CA SER A 9 -19.87 4.15 -4.58
C SER A 9 -20.44 4.23 -5.99
N CYS A 10 -21.51 5.00 -6.17
CA CYS A 10 -22.10 5.31 -7.48
C CYS A 10 -22.48 6.79 -7.49
N THR A 11 -22.13 7.52 -8.56
CA THR A 11 -22.45 8.96 -8.66
C THR A 11 -22.72 9.39 -10.10
N PRO A 12 -23.94 9.87 -10.43
CA PRO A 12 -25.18 9.79 -9.62
C PRO A 12 -25.59 8.34 -9.31
N ASN A 13 -26.48 8.13 -8.33
CA ASN A 13 -26.98 6.80 -7.95
C ASN A 13 -28.52 6.74 -8.08
N PRO A 14 -29.10 5.91 -8.97
CA PRO A 14 -28.43 5.04 -9.95
C PRO A 14 -27.94 5.79 -11.20
N GLY A 15 -27.31 5.06 -12.14
CA GLY A 15 -26.99 5.52 -13.50
C GLY A 15 -25.58 6.08 -13.70
N GLY A 16 -24.87 6.37 -12.62
CA GLY A 16 -23.57 7.04 -12.66
C GLY A 16 -22.36 6.11 -12.76
N CYS A 17 -21.18 6.72 -12.69
CA CYS A 17 -19.93 5.98 -12.59
C CYS A 17 -19.85 5.30 -11.23
N MET A 18 -19.37 4.05 -11.21
CA MET A 18 -19.14 3.33 -9.96
C MET A 18 -17.66 3.32 -9.58
N GLY A 19 -17.42 3.36 -8.28
CA GLY A 19 -16.11 3.18 -7.69
C GLY A 19 -16.14 2.05 -6.68
N LEU A 20 -15.15 1.16 -6.75
CA LEU A 20 -15.01 -0.03 -5.91
C LEU A 20 -13.77 0.13 -5.05
N GLY A 21 -13.84 -0.19 -3.77
CA GLY A 21 -12.69 -0.15 -2.88
C GLY A 21 -12.67 -1.35 -1.94
N TRP A 22 -11.50 -1.95 -1.74
CA TRP A 22 -11.33 -3.05 -0.81
C TRP A 22 -9.96 -3.08 -0.16
N VAL A 23 -9.90 -3.69 1.02
CA VAL A 23 -8.70 -3.86 1.83
C VAL A 23 -8.68 -5.31 2.31
N VAL A 24 -7.64 -6.06 1.98
CA VAL A 24 -7.41 -7.41 2.48
C VAL A 24 -6.28 -7.38 3.49
N THR A 25 -6.48 -7.94 4.67
CA THR A 25 -5.47 -8.02 5.74
C THR A 25 -5.30 -9.48 6.11
N LEU A 26 -4.10 -10.02 5.91
CA LEU A 26 -3.72 -11.35 6.38
C LEU A 26 -3.04 -11.21 7.73
N GLN A 27 -3.41 -12.01 8.73
CA GLN A 27 -2.89 -11.94 10.10
C GLN A 27 -1.36 -12.04 10.16
N ASN A 28 -0.79 -12.88 9.29
CA ASN A 28 0.66 -13.13 9.24
C ASN A 28 1.41 -12.11 8.37
N ASN A 29 0.71 -11.15 7.77
CA ASN A 29 1.32 -10.09 6.96
C ASN A 29 1.47 -8.81 7.78
N SER A 30 2.61 -8.13 7.60
CA SER A 30 2.84 -6.81 8.22
C SER A 30 2.09 -5.67 7.52
N PHE A 31 1.23 -5.96 6.53
CA PHE A 31 0.57 -4.97 5.68
C PHE A 31 -0.77 -5.50 5.15
N SER A 32 -1.64 -4.58 4.74
CA SER A 32 -2.88 -4.88 4.02
C SER A 32 -2.71 -4.66 2.52
N ILE A 33 -3.35 -5.51 1.72
CA ILE A 33 -3.49 -5.42 0.26
C ILE A 33 -4.63 -4.43 -0.02
N LEU A 34 -4.37 -3.38 -0.79
CA LEU A 34 -5.34 -2.32 -1.10
C LEU A 34 -5.69 -2.36 -2.57
N GLY A 35 -6.98 -2.40 -2.89
CA GLY A 35 -7.43 -2.35 -4.27
C GLY A 35 -8.57 -1.37 -4.48
N ASN A 36 -8.64 -0.86 -5.71
CA ASN A 36 -9.79 -0.15 -6.20
C ASN A 36 -10.00 -0.43 -7.70
N ASP A 37 -11.25 -0.27 -8.13
CA ASP A 37 -11.59 -0.30 -9.55
C ASP A 37 -12.69 0.72 -9.83
N ARG A 38 -12.93 0.98 -11.12
CA ARG A 38 -13.99 1.90 -11.54
C ARG A 38 -14.72 1.32 -12.73
N LEU A 39 -16.04 1.54 -12.73
CA LEU A 39 -16.88 1.23 -13.88
C LEU A 39 -17.45 2.56 -14.40
N GLU A 40 -17.46 2.68 -15.72
CA GLU A 40 -18.04 3.83 -16.40
C GLU A 40 -19.56 3.90 -16.18
N LYS A 41 -20.16 5.05 -16.48
CA LYS A 41 -21.59 5.27 -16.30
C LYS A 41 -22.40 4.27 -17.13
N GLN A 42 -23.44 3.71 -16.53
CA GLN A 42 -24.42 2.86 -17.19
C GLN A 42 -25.73 2.95 -16.42
N THR A 43 -26.86 2.89 -17.13
CA THR A 43 -28.20 3.06 -16.54
C THR A 43 -28.49 2.09 -15.40
N SER A 44 -27.99 0.85 -15.47
CA SER A 44 -28.18 -0.18 -14.44
C SER A 44 -27.26 -0.02 -13.22
N ASN A 45 -26.24 0.85 -13.28
CA ASN A 45 -25.30 1.03 -12.19
C ASN A 45 -26.00 1.60 -10.96
N ASN A 46 -25.69 1.05 -9.79
CA ASN A 46 -26.17 1.57 -8.52
C ASN A 46 -25.15 1.26 -7.40
N ALA A 47 -25.31 1.92 -6.25
CA ALA A 47 -24.38 1.80 -5.14
C ALA A 47 -24.33 0.37 -4.55
N LEU A 48 -25.46 -0.32 -4.45
CA LEU A 48 -25.52 -1.69 -3.89
C LEU A 48 -24.78 -2.68 -4.78
N PHE A 49 -24.95 -2.57 -6.10
CA PHE A 49 -24.20 -3.35 -7.09
C PHE A 49 -22.69 -3.09 -7.00
N ALA A 50 -22.29 -1.83 -6.82
CA ALA A 50 -20.89 -1.47 -6.59
C ALA A 50 -20.34 -2.12 -5.30
N GLU A 51 -21.09 -2.15 -4.21
CA GLU A 51 -20.65 -2.78 -2.96
C GLU A 51 -20.43 -4.29 -3.12
N TYR A 52 -21.34 -5.00 -3.81
CA TYR A 52 -21.18 -6.42 -4.13
C TYR A 52 -19.96 -6.70 -5.02
N LEU A 53 -19.74 -5.88 -6.04
CA LEU A 53 -18.56 -6.00 -6.89
C LEU A 53 -17.26 -5.75 -6.10
N ALA A 54 -17.24 -4.77 -5.19
CA ALA A 54 -16.10 -4.49 -4.33
C ALA A 54 -15.80 -5.68 -3.39
N LEU A 55 -16.83 -6.28 -2.79
CA LEU A 55 -16.69 -7.50 -2.00
C LEU A 55 -16.11 -8.65 -2.84
N LYS A 56 -16.68 -8.94 -4.02
CA LYS A 56 -16.18 -10.01 -4.91
C LYS A 56 -14.72 -9.80 -5.27
N LYS A 57 -14.32 -8.57 -5.60
CA LYS A 57 -12.91 -8.22 -5.89
C LYS A 57 -12.01 -8.45 -4.67
N GLY A 58 -12.45 -8.05 -3.47
CA GLY A 58 -11.73 -8.32 -2.22
C GLY A 58 -11.53 -9.82 -1.97
N MET A 59 -12.55 -10.64 -2.21
CA MET A 59 -12.49 -12.10 -2.07
C MET A 59 -11.49 -12.72 -3.06
N LEU A 60 -11.52 -12.31 -4.32
CA LEU A 60 -10.58 -12.79 -5.34
C LEU A 60 -9.13 -12.42 -4.99
N GLU A 61 -8.88 -11.21 -4.49
CA GLU A 61 -7.55 -10.79 -4.06
C GLU A 61 -7.09 -11.53 -2.80
N TYR A 62 -8.00 -11.87 -1.89
CA TYR A 62 -7.69 -12.69 -0.71
C TYR A 62 -7.24 -14.10 -1.12
N VAL A 63 -7.98 -14.74 -2.02
CA VAL A 63 -7.63 -16.05 -2.56
C VAL A 63 -6.31 -16.00 -3.34
N LYS A 64 -6.11 -14.99 -4.20
CA LYS A 64 -4.85 -14.79 -4.95
C LYS A 64 -3.65 -14.61 -4.02
N ALA A 65 -3.86 -14.12 -2.80
CA ALA A 65 -2.84 -13.94 -1.78
C ALA A 65 -2.64 -15.18 -0.88
N ASP A 66 -3.18 -16.34 -1.26
CA ASP A 66 -3.14 -17.59 -0.51
C ASP A 66 -3.71 -17.46 0.92
N GLY A 67 -4.74 -16.62 1.09
CA GLY A 67 -5.45 -16.47 2.36
C GLY A 67 -6.22 -17.75 2.73
N GLN A 68 -5.96 -18.29 3.93
CA GLN A 68 -6.54 -19.56 4.41
C GLN A 68 -7.14 -19.46 5.82
N GLY A 69 -6.94 -18.34 6.54
CA GLY A 69 -7.33 -18.23 7.94
C GLY A 69 -8.82 -17.96 8.10
N PRO A 70 -9.36 -18.10 9.34
CA PRO A 70 -10.70 -17.61 9.64
C PRO A 70 -10.78 -16.15 9.19
N LEU A 71 -11.74 -15.87 8.31
CA LEU A 71 -11.87 -14.63 7.57
C LEU A 71 -13.06 -13.84 8.10
N THR A 72 -12.83 -12.60 8.53
CA THR A 72 -13.92 -11.66 8.80
C THR A 72 -14.08 -10.68 7.65
N VAL A 73 -15.23 -10.71 6.99
CA VAL A 73 -15.62 -9.70 6.00
C VAL A 73 -16.44 -8.60 6.67
N MET A 74 -16.02 -7.35 6.48
CA MET A 74 -16.65 -6.19 7.06
C MET A 74 -17.03 -5.16 5.99
N GLY A 75 -18.20 -4.56 6.16
CA GLY A 75 -18.71 -3.49 5.32
C GLY A 75 -19.72 -2.66 6.08
N ASP A 76 -19.97 -1.45 5.61
CA ASP A 76 -20.93 -0.53 6.22
C ASP A 76 -22.30 -0.52 5.55
N SER A 77 -22.49 -1.37 4.54
CA SER A 77 -23.79 -1.73 4.01
C SER A 77 -24.43 -2.87 4.79
N GLN A 78 -25.45 -2.54 5.60
CA GLN A 78 -26.22 -3.56 6.32
C GLN A 78 -26.88 -4.54 5.35
N THR A 79 -27.39 -4.04 4.23
CA THR A 79 -28.04 -4.85 3.20
C THR A 79 -27.12 -5.93 2.66
N VAL A 80 -25.91 -5.58 2.19
CA VAL A 80 -24.95 -6.57 1.67
C VAL A 80 -24.59 -7.58 2.74
N ILE A 81 -24.25 -7.11 3.96
CA ILE A 81 -23.84 -8.00 5.04
C ILE A 81 -24.96 -8.97 5.42
N TYR A 82 -26.21 -8.52 5.52
CA TYR A 82 -27.33 -9.38 5.91
C TYR A 82 -27.80 -10.30 4.79
N GLN A 83 -27.68 -9.88 3.53
CA GLN A 83 -27.90 -10.77 2.39
C GLN A 83 -26.84 -11.88 2.31
N MET A 84 -25.55 -11.55 2.48
CA MET A 84 -24.47 -12.55 2.53
C MET A 84 -24.59 -13.52 3.71
N ARG A 85 -25.26 -13.10 4.79
CA ARG A 85 -25.60 -13.98 5.94
C ARG A 85 -26.86 -14.82 5.70
N GLY A 86 -27.55 -14.65 4.58
CA GLY A 86 -28.83 -15.31 4.28
C GLY A 86 -30.03 -14.78 5.09
N ILE A 87 -29.89 -13.64 5.76
CA ILE A 87 -30.96 -13.02 6.57
C ILE A 87 -31.92 -12.23 5.67
N TYR A 88 -31.37 -11.49 4.71
CA TYR A 88 -32.15 -10.71 3.75
C TYR A 88 -32.20 -11.39 2.40
N GLN A 89 -33.36 -11.30 1.74
CA GLN A 89 -33.54 -11.81 0.38
C GLN A 89 -32.84 -10.91 -0.64
N ILE A 90 -32.42 -11.52 -1.75
CA ILE A 90 -31.86 -10.83 -2.91
C ILE A 90 -32.88 -10.94 -4.04
N MET A 91 -33.49 -9.80 -4.41
CA MET A 91 -34.50 -9.75 -5.48
C MET A 91 -33.91 -9.39 -6.84
N ASP A 92 -32.79 -8.68 -6.85
CA ASP A 92 -32.13 -8.24 -8.08
C ASP A 92 -31.26 -9.38 -8.64
N ASN A 93 -31.52 -9.76 -9.90
CA ASN A 93 -30.85 -10.88 -10.57
C ASN A 93 -29.35 -10.63 -10.76
N ASP A 94 -28.94 -9.39 -11.03
CA ASP A 94 -27.53 -9.05 -11.24
C ASP A 94 -26.75 -9.15 -9.92
N ILE A 95 -27.36 -8.68 -8.82
CA ILE A 95 -26.82 -8.86 -7.47
C ILE A 95 -26.77 -10.34 -7.11
N TRP A 96 -27.82 -11.11 -7.43
CA TRP A 96 -27.87 -12.54 -7.14
C TRP A 96 -26.75 -13.30 -7.84
N ASN A 97 -26.43 -12.96 -9.09
CA ASN A 97 -25.32 -13.54 -9.82
C ASN A 97 -23.97 -13.29 -9.11
N ILE A 98 -23.73 -12.07 -8.62
CA ILE A 98 -22.50 -11.76 -7.88
C ILE A 98 -22.47 -12.49 -6.53
N HIS A 99 -23.60 -12.52 -5.81
CA HIS A 99 -23.72 -13.27 -4.56
C HIS A 99 -23.39 -14.75 -4.76
N ARG A 100 -23.91 -15.37 -5.83
CA ARG A 100 -23.59 -16.75 -6.21
C ARG A 100 -22.09 -16.93 -6.45
N ASP A 101 -21.47 -16.02 -7.18
CA ASP A 101 -20.03 -16.09 -7.45
C ASP A 101 -19.20 -16.00 -6.16
N ILE A 102 -19.56 -15.10 -5.22
CA ILE A 102 -18.90 -15.01 -3.91
C ILE A 102 -19.10 -16.30 -3.11
N THR A 103 -20.30 -16.85 -3.13
CA THR A 103 -20.62 -18.13 -2.45
C THR A 103 -19.83 -19.30 -3.03
N ASN A 104 -19.63 -19.32 -4.36
CA ASN A 104 -18.80 -20.31 -5.02
C ASN A 104 -17.34 -20.19 -4.60
N ILE A 105 -16.79 -18.97 -4.51
CA ILE A 105 -15.42 -18.75 -3.99
C ILE A 105 -15.31 -19.29 -2.56
N ILE A 106 -16.28 -19.01 -1.70
CA ILE A 106 -16.26 -19.50 -0.31
C ILE A 106 -16.22 -21.04 -0.27
N ARG A 107 -17.00 -21.71 -1.12
CA ARG A 107 -17.07 -23.17 -1.18
C ARG A 107 -15.83 -23.81 -1.81
N GLU A 108 -15.37 -23.29 -2.93
CA GLU A 108 -14.23 -23.82 -3.69
C GLU A 108 -12.94 -23.77 -2.87
N TYR A 109 -12.76 -22.71 -2.08
CA TYR A 109 -11.57 -22.53 -1.23
C TYR A 109 -11.80 -22.90 0.24
N GLU A 110 -12.94 -23.55 0.55
CA GLU A 110 -13.28 -24.03 1.89
C GLU A 110 -13.09 -22.98 3.01
N LEU A 111 -13.50 -21.73 2.73
CA LEU A 111 -13.21 -20.60 3.61
C LEU A 111 -14.10 -20.59 4.86
N ASP A 112 -13.48 -20.60 6.04
CA ASP A 112 -14.14 -20.25 7.30
C ASP A 112 -14.38 -18.74 7.36
N ILE A 113 -15.61 -18.31 7.04
CA ILE A 113 -15.94 -16.89 6.80
C ILE A 113 -17.06 -16.37 7.71
N HIS A 114 -16.88 -15.16 8.21
CA HIS A 114 -17.85 -14.44 9.03
C HIS A 114 -18.12 -13.05 8.46
N PHE A 115 -19.39 -12.71 8.25
CA PHE A 115 -19.80 -11.39 7.78
C PHE A 115 -20.24 -10.51 8.95
N ARG A 116 -19.66 -9.31 9.05
CA ARG A 116 -19.93 -8.36 10.12
C ARG A 116 -20.17 -6.96 9.59
N TRP A 117 -21.29 -6.36 9.97
CA TRP A 117 -21.55 -4.96 9.68
C TRP A 117 -20.72 -4.08 10.61
N VAL A 118 -20.15 -3.00 10.07
CA VAL A 118 -19.41 -1.99 10.84
C VAL A 118 -19.89 -0.59 10.46
N PRO A 119 -19.91 0.39 11.39
CA PRO A 119 -20.23 1.77 11.04
C PRO A 119 -19.22 2.36 10.03
N ARG A 120 -19.66 3.28 9.15
CA ARG A 120 -18.77 3.89 8.13
C ARG A 120 -17.50 4.51 8.69
N MET A 121 -17.56 5.05 9.91
CA MET A 121 -16.38 5.60 10.60
C MET A 121 -15.26 4.58 10.82
N GLN A 122 -15.57 3.28 10.81
CA GLN A 122 -14.63 2.16 10.90
C GLN A 122 -14.24 1.63 9.51
N ASN A 123 -14.99 1.95 8.45
CA ASN A 123 -14.74 1.51 7.06
C ASN A 123 -14.06 2.58 6.16
N LYS A 124 -13.43 3.59 6.77
CA LYS A 124 -12.88 4.77 6.07
C LYS A 124 -11.89 4.46 4.95
N GLN A 125 -11.16 3.35 5.06
CA GLN A 125 -10.13 3.02 4.08
C GLN A 125 -10.73 2.48 2.78
N ALA A 126 -11.70 1.57 2.87
CA ALA A 126 -12.42 1.09 1.70
C ALA A 126 -13.25 2.23 1.08
N ASP A 127 -13.91 3.06 1.90
CA ASP A 127 -14.60 4.31 1.47
C ASP A 127 -13.71 5.20 0.62
N ARG A 128 -12.50 5.47 1.11
CA ARG A 128 -11.57 6.32 0.38
C ARG A 128 -11.14 5.67 -0.93
N LEU A 129 -10.92 4.36 -0.94
CA LEU A 129 -10.50 3.62 -2.14
C LEU A 129 -11.59 3.63 -3.21
N SER A 130 -12.86 3.44 -2.84
CA SER A 130 -13.99 3.48 -3.78
C SER A 130 -14.11 4.85 -4.45
N LYS A 131 -13.81 5.92 -3.73
CA LYS A 131 -13.78 7.31 -4.27
C LYS A 131 -12.50 7.69 -4.99
N THR A 132 -11.43 6.88 -4.90
CA THR A 132 -10.14 7.20 -5.50
C THR A 132 -10.18 7.00 -7.02
N LYS A 133 -9.77 8.02 -7.79
CA LYS A 133 -9.77 7.98 -9.26
C LYS A 133 -8.59 7.20 -9.83
N GLN A 134 -7.39 7.35 -9.27
CA GLN A 134 -6.23 6.60 -9.74
C GLN A 134 -6.35 5.13 -9.33
N LYS A 135 -6.01 4.21 -10.24
CA LYS A 135 -5.94 2.79 -9.92
C LYS A 135 -4.77 2.53 -8.97
N VAL A 136 -5.08 1.96 -7.81
CA VAL A 136 -4.12 1.44 -6.85
C VAL A 136 -3.67 0.11 -7.41
N ARG A 137 -2.50 0.10 -8.05
CA ARG A 137 -1.88 -1.13 -8.55
C ARG A 137 -1.26 -1.89 -7.38
N ILE A 138 -1.78 -3.07 -7.12
CA ILE A 138 -1.08 -4.12 -6.39
C ILE A 138 -0.15 -4.79 -7.40
N GLU A 139 1.16 -4.73 -7.17
CA GLU A 139 2.12 -5.51 -7.94
C GLU A 139 2.62 -6.65 -7.06
N TYR A 140 2.09 -7.85 -7.31
CA TYR A 140 2.57 -9.08 -6.71
C TYR A 140 4.04 -9.28 -7.09
N PRO A 141 4.87 -9.92 -6.23
CA PRO A 141 6.28 -10.17 -6.53
C PRO A 141 6.53 -10.80 -7.91
N ASN A 142 5.65 -11.70 -8.33
CA ASN A 142 5.72 -12.40 -9.62
C ASN A 142 5.36 -11.50 -10.81
N ASP A 143 4.55 -10.46 -10.58
CA ASP A 143 4.12 -9.51 -11.61
C ASP A 143 5.11 -8.34 -11.76
N ARG A 144 6.20 -8.33 -10.98
CA ARG A 144 7.17 -7.23 -11.00
C ARG A 144 8.06 -7.29 -12.21
N GLU A 145 8.25 -6.13 -12.81
CA GLU A 145 9.22 -5.96 -13.88
C GLU A 145 10.61 -5.66 -13.32
N PHE A 146 11.60 -6.37 -13.84
CA PHE A 146 13.01 -6.21 -13.50
C PHE A 146 13.79 -5.73 -14.71
N LEU A 147 14.73 -4.82 -14.47
CA LEU A 147 15.70 -4.44 -15.50
C LEU A 147 16.85 -5.45 -15.59
N ILE A 148 17.33 -5.92 -14.43
CA ILE A 148 18.41 -6.91 -14.29
C ILE A 148 18.01 -7.85 -13.14
N ASP A 149 18.27 -9.15 -13.28
CA ASP A 149 18.11 -10.10 -12.18
C ASP A 149 19.03 -9.69 -11.02
N VAL A 150 18.52 -9.72 -9.79
CA VAL A 150 19.29 -9.41 -8.58
C VAL A 150 20.54 -10.29 -8.42
N ARG A 151 20.57 -11.49 -9.02
CA ARG A 151 21.73 -12.40 -9.02
C ARG A 151 22.83 -11.95 -9.97
N SER A 152 22.48 -11.36 -11.10
CA SER A 152 23.42 -10.82 -12.09
C SER A 152 23.72 -9.33 -11.91
N SER A 153 23.09 -8.68 -10.93
CA SER A 153 23.28 -7.25 -10.67
C SER A 153 24.61 -6.94 -9.96
N PRO A 154 25.12 -5.68 -10.07
CA PRO A 154 26.31 -5.22 -9.35
C PRO A 154 26.15 -5.18 -7.82
N ALA A 155 24.94 -5.34 -7.28
CA ALA A 155 24.73 -5.35 -5.84
C ALA A 155 25.31 -6.62 -5.22
N ILE A 156 26.04 -6.49 -4.10
CA ILE A 156 26.73 -7.60 -3.43
C ILE A 156 26.40 -7.69 -1.94
N GLY A 157 26.72 -8.83 -1.33
CA GLY A 157 26.65 -9.06 0.11
C GLY A 157 25.28 -8.76 0.74
N LYS A 158 25.27 -7.97 1.82
CA LYS A 158 24.05 -7.60 2.56
C LYS A 158 23.07 -6.78 1.71
N LEU A 159 23.56 -5.98 0.75
CA LEU A 159 22.70 -5.17 -0.11
C LEU A 159 21.90 -6.06 -1.06
N ARG A 160 22.55 -7.03 -1.71
CA ARG A 160 21.87 -8.01 -2.57
C ARG A 160 20.76 -8.74 -1.84
N LYS A 161 21.03 -9.22 -0.61
CA LYS A 161 20.03 -9.91 0.23
C LYS A 161 18.83 -8.99 0.56
N LYS A 162 19.08 -7.72 0.86
CA LYS A 162 18.00 -6.74 1.09
C LYS A 162 17.18 -6.49 -0.17
N ILE A 163 17.81 -6.34 -1.34
CA ILE A 163 17.10 -6.16 -2.61
C ILE A 163 16.26 -7.40 -2.95
N ALA A 164 16.83 -8.61 -2.81
CA ALA A 164 16.09 -9.85 -3.02
C ALA A 164 14.88 -9.96 -2.07
N SER A 165 15.05 -9.62 -0.79
CA SER A 165 13.94 -9.57 0.17
C SER A 165 12.89 -8.52 -0.21
N MET A 166 13.28 -7.34 -0.67
CA MET A 166 12.37 -6.32 -1.20
C MET A 166 11.55 -6.86 -2.38
N ASN A 167 12.23 -7.46 -3.36
CA ASN A 167 11.64 -8.01 -4.58
C ASN A 167 10.67 -9.17 -4.29
N ALA A 168 10.95 -10.00 -3.29
CA ALA A 168 10.08 -11.11 -2.88
C ALA A 168 8.91 -10.67 -1.99
N THR A 169 8.98 -9.49 -1.36
CA THR A 169 7.93 -9.00 -0.46
C THR A 169 6.86 -8.26 -1.27
N PRO A 170 5.57 -8.68 -1.27
CA PRO A 170 4.53 -8.02 -2.05
C PRO A 170 4.37 -6.53 -1.74
N PHE A 171 4.50 -6.13 -0.47
CA PHE A 171 4.45 -4.72 -0.06
C PHE A 171 5.57 -4.41 0.94
N PRO A 172 6.73 -3.94 0.48
CA PRO A 172 7.83 -3.60 1.38
C PRO A 172 7.43 -2.46 2.33
N THR A 173 7.70 -2.62 3.62
CA THR A 173 7.36 -1.62 4.63
C THR A 173 8.27 -0.39 4.57
N ASN A 174 7.83 0.74 5.13
CA ASN A 174 8.68 1.94 5.28
C ASN A 174 10.00 1.63 6.02
N ALA A 175 10.00 0.68 6.97
CA ALA A 175 11.21 0.24 7.64
C ALA A 175 12.17 -0.51 6.70
N MET A 176 11.66 -1.29 5.74
CA MET A 176 12.48 -1.91 4.70
C MET A 176 13.09 -0.86 3.77
N TYR A 177 12.31 0.10 3.27
CA TYR A 177 12.83 1.21 2.46
C TYR A 177 13.89 2.02 3.22
N LYS A 178 13.69 2.30 4.51
CA LYS A 178 14.67 2.99 5.37
C LYS A 178 15.98 2.21 5.52
N ARG A 179 15.91 0.88 5.65
CA ARG A 179 17.09 0.01 5.77
C ARG A 179 17.78 -0.28 4.44
N LEU A 180 17.12 0.02 3.31
CA LEU A 180 17.65 -0.15 1.97
C LEU A 180 18.51 1.07 1.59
N HIS A 181 19.80 0.98 1.89
CA HIS A 181 20.79 1.97 1.47
C HIS A 181 22.08 1.27 1.06
N VAL A 182 22.83 1.94 0.20
CA VAL A 182 24.16 1.53 -0.22
C VAL A 182 25.14 1.93 0.89
N SER A 183 25.86 0.96 1.48
CA SER A 183 26.77 1.21 2.60
C SER A 183 28.14 1.75 2.17
N SER A 184 28.56 1.44 0.94
CA SER A 184 29.85 1.82 0.36
C SER A 184 29.65 2.16 -1.12
N LYS A 185 30.43 3.09 -1.67
CA LYS A 185 30.40 3.37 -3.12
C LYS A 185 30.57 2.09 -3.92
N ASP A 186 29.82 1.99 -5.01
CA ASP A 186 29.85 0.88 -5.96
C ASP A 186 29.97 1.41 -7.40
N LEU A 187 30.06 0.51 -8.38
CA LEU A 187 30.19 0.83 -9.81
C LEU A 187 29.18 1.88 -10.28
N LEU A 188 27.95 1.85 -9.74
CA LEU A 188 26.85 2.71 -10.16
C LEU A 188 26.83 4.04 -9.41
N SER A 189 27.58 4.18 -8.33
CA SER A 189 27.56 5.37 -7.48
C SER A 189 28.11 6.59 -8.21
N ASP A 190 29.23 6.40 -8.93
CA ASP A 190 29.95 7.49 -9.61
C ASP A 190 29.46 7.73 -11.05
N LYS A 191 28.58 6.88 -11.58
CA LYS A 191 28.01 7.04 -12.93
C LYS A 191 27.12 8.28 -13.05
N ASP A 192 27.31 9.01 -14.14
CA ASP A 192 26.48 10.18 -14.44
C ASP A 192 25.10 9.76 -15.00
N LEU A 193 24.21 10.74 -15.18
CA LEU A 193 22.86 10.44 -15.67
C LEU A 193 22.85 9.94 -17.11
N PHE A 194 23.80 10.35 -17.95
CA PHE A 194 23.86 9.91 -19.34
C PHE A 194 24.26 8.43 -19.40
N GLU A 195 25.34 8.06 -18.72
CA GLU A 195 25.81 6.66 -18.63
C GLU A 195 24.72 5.75 -18.04
N LEU A 196 24.03 6.19 -16.98
CA LEU A 196 22.96 5.41 -16.36
C LEU A 196 21.79 5.16 -17.32
N ARG A 197 21.48 6.11 -18.22
CA ARG A 197 20.42 5.96 -19.22
C ARG A 197 20.83 5.01 -20.33
N GLU A 198 22.08 5.04 -20.75
CA GLU A 198 22.62 4.06 -21.71
C GLU A 198 22.58 2.64 -21.12
N MET A 199 23.10 2.48 -19.90
CA MET A 199 23.10 1.18 -19.21
C MET A 199 21.68 0.62 -18.98
N ALA A 200 20.71 1.48 -18.66
CA ALA A 200 19.34 1.06 -18.36
C ALA A 200 18.44 0.92 -19.59
N GLY A 201 18.89 1.39 -20.76
CA GLY A 201 18.14 1.37 -21.99
C GLY A 201 16.95 2.34 -22.04
N LYS A 202 16.30 2.39 -23.21
CA LYS A 202 15.26 3.38 -23.55
C LYS A 202 14.03 3.29 -22.65
N ARG A 203 13.59 2.07 -22.31
CA ARG A 203 12.36 1.84 -21.54
C ARG A 203 12.47 2.37 -20.11
N ALA A 204 13.48 1.91 -19.35
CA ALA A 204 13.68 2.35 -17.97
C ALA A 204 13.97 3.86 -17.89
N THR A 205 14.72 4.39 -18.86
CA THR A 205 14.96 5.84 -19.00
C THR A 205 13.66 6.62 -19.14
N ARG A 206 12.75 6.18 -20.02
CA ARG A 206 11.44 6.82 -20.20
C ARG A 206 10.64 6.84 -18.90
N ILE A 207 10.54 5.69 -18.23
CA ILE A 207 9.82 5.56 -16.96
C ILE A 207 10.38 6.52 -15.90
N ALA A 208 11.72 6.61 -15.78
CA ALA A 208 12.37 7.52 -14.83
C ALA A 208 12.06 9.00 -15.13
N ILE A 209 12.07 9.40 -16.41
CA ILE A 209 11.77 10.77 -16.86
C ILE A 209 10.30 11.12 -16.58
N GLU A 210 9.36 10.24 -16.95
CA GLU A 210 7.93 10.43 -16.74
C GLU A 210 7.59 10.52 -15.25
N THR A 211 8.26 9.72 -14.42
CA THR A 211 8.03 9.69 -12.97
C THR A 211 8.60 10.92 -12.26
N PHE A 212 9.75 11.41 -12.70
CA PHE A 212 10.45 12.55 -12.10
C PHE A 212 10.71 13.64 -13.16
N PRO A 213 9.65 14.31 -13.65
CA PRO A 213 9.74 15.25 -14.76
C PRO A 213 10.49 16.53 -14.37
N GLY A 214 11.18 17.14 -15.34
CA GLY A 214 11.82 18.46 -15.18
C GLY A 214 13.33 18.45 -15.44
N LYS A 215 13.87 19.64 -15.74
CA LYS A 215 15.27 19.83 -16.15
C LYS A 215 16.20 20.31 -15.04
N CYS A 216 15.68 20.60 -13.85
CA CYS A 216 16.48 21.03 -12.70
C CYS A 216 17.30 19.88 -12.11
N ASP A 217 18.43 20.21 -11.49
CA ASP A 217 19.42 19.22 -11.02
C ASP A 217 18.86 18.25 -9.98
N LYS A 218 17.89 18.71 -9.17
CA LYS A 218 17.16 17.84 -8.23
C LYS A 218 16.40 16.72 -8.95
N ASN A 219 15.72 17.04 -10.05
CA ASN A 219 14.92 16.05 -10.79
C ASN A 219 15.83 15.09 -11.57
N LYS A 220 16.91 15.60 -12.18
CA LYS A 220 17.98 14.78 -12.76
C LYS A 220 18.60 13.82 -11.73
N TYR A 221 18.84 14.29 -10.51
CA TYR A 221 19.33 13.46 -9.41
C TYR A 221 18.33 12.34 -9.07
N HIS A 222 17.03 12.64 -8.98
CA HIS A 222 16.00 11.62 -8.71
C HIS A 222 15.89 10.57 -9.83
N GLN A 223 15.97 11.00 -11.10
CA GLN A 223 16.04 10.09 -12.24
C GLN A 223 17.27 9.18 -12.13
N ALA A 224 18.44 9.74 -11.84
CA ALA A 224 19.67 8.98 -11.68
C ALA A 224 19.60 7.98 -10.51
N GLN A 225 18.98 8.35 -9.39
CA GLN A 225 18.77 7.44 -8.26
C GLN A 225 17.81 6.29 -8.59
N ALA A 226 16.76 6.55 -9.36
CA ALA A 226 15.82 5.51 -9.79
C ALA A 226 16.51 4.49 -10.69
N LEU A 227 17.24 4.94 -11.72
CA LEU A 227 18.00 4.08 -12.62
C LEU A 227 19.06 3.27 -11.89
N ARG A 228 19.78 3.91 -10.96
CA ARG A 228 20.73 3.25 -10.07
C ARG A 228 20.11 2.12 -9.25
N TRP A 229 18.88 2.25 -8.77
CA TRP A 229 18.20 1.17 -8.04
C TRP A 229 17.77 0.03 -8.98
N MET A 230 17.25 0.37 -10.17
CA MET A 230 16.87 -0.60 -11.19
C MET A 230 18.08 -1.44 -11.64
N LEU A 231 19.22 -0.79 -11.90
CA LEU A 231 20.47 -1.46 -12.29
C LEU A 231 21.08 -2.30 -11.16
N ARG A 232 20.73 -2.04 -9.89
CA ARG A 232 21.08 -2.92 -8.75
C ARG A 232 20.17 -4.14 -8.62
N GLY A 233 19.22 -4.32 -9.55
CA GLY A 233 18.28 -5.44 -9.57
C GLY A 233 17.07 -5.27 -8.66
N LEU A 234 16.77 -4.05 -8.20
CA LEU A 234 15.50 -3.76 -7.55
C LEU A 234 14.42 -3.62 -8.63
N ALA A 235 13.23 -4.19 -8.40
CA ALA A 235 12.11 -4.06 -9.33
C ALA A 235 11.82 -2.59 -9.68
N ILE A 236 11.35 -2.34 -10.92
CA ILE A 236 11.17 -1.00 -11.47
C ILE A 236 10.24 -0.14 -10.58
N ASP A 237 9.13 -0.71 -10.13
CA ASP A 237 8.16 -0.05 -9.26
C ASP A 237 8.76 0.28 -7.88
N LEU A 238 9.51 -0.66 -7.30
CA LEU A 238 10.16 -0.52 -6.01
C LEU A 238 11.28 0.51 -6.05
N ALA A 239 12.02 0.60 -7.15
CA ALA A 239 13.04 1.64 -7.37
C ALA A 239 12.41 3.04 -7.36
N ILE A 240 11.27 3.20 -8.04
CA ILE A 240 10.51 4.45 -8.03
C ILE A 240 9.99 4.76 -6.61
N LYS A 241 9.37 3.78 -5.95
CA LYS A 241 8.84 3.92 -4.59
C LYS A 241 9.95 4.29 -3.59
N LYS A 242 11.14 3.70 -3.73
CA LYS A 242 12.31 4.01 -2.91
C LYS A 242 12.73 5.47 -3.04
N VAL A 243 12.84 5.99 -4.26
CA VAL A 243 13.21 7.39 -4.49
C VAL A 243 12.13 8.34 -3.95
N LYS A 244 10.84 8.03 -4.15
CA LYS A 244 9.73 8.81 -3.59
C LYS A 244 9.77 8.82 -2.06
N PHE A 245 10.03 7.66 -1.43
CA PHE A 245 10.21 7.55 0.02
C PHE A 245 11.37 8.43 0.52
N ASP A 246 12.51 8.43 -0.16
CA ASP A 246 13.67 9.26 0.21
C ASP A 246 13.37 10.77 0.10
N ILE A 247 12.63 11.19 -0.93
CA ILE A 247 12.19 12.58 -1.09
C ILE A 247 11.31 13.00 0.10
N GLN A 248 10.33 12.17 0.46
CA GLN A 248 9.43 12.43 1.58
C GLN A 248 10.17 12.45 2.92
N SER A 249 11.07 11.49 3.14
CA SER A 249 11.87 11.43 4.37
C SER A 249 12.78 12.65 4.53
N LYS A 250 13.34 13.20 3.44
CA LYS A 250 14.13 14.43 3.48
C LYS A 250 13.28 15.65 3.81
N LYS A 251 12.05 15.76 3.30
CA LYS A 251 11.12 16.86 3.65
C LYS A 251 10.74 16.86 5.13
N VAL A 252 10.43 15.69 5.70
CA VAL A 252 10.08 15.54 7.12
C VAL A 252 11.26 15.86 8.05
N ASN A 253 12.46 15.43 7.68
CA ASN A 253 13.66 15.77 8.46
C ASN A 253 14.01 17.27 8.33
N GLY A 254 13.82 17.85 7.13
CA GLY A 254 14.02 19.27 6.86
C GLY A 254 13.06 20.18 7.67
N SER A 255 11.80 19.79 7.81
CA SER A 255 10.83 20.52 8.63
C SER A 255 11.14 20.39 10.13
N ARG A 256 11.55 19.21 10.60
CA ARG A 256 12.01 19.03 11.99
C ARG A 256 13.30 19.79 12.31
N SER A 257 14.23 19.91 11.37
CA SER A 257 15.45 20.73 11.54
C SER A 257 15.13 22.23 11.48
N ALA A 258 14.20 22.67 10.65
CA ALA A 258 13.76 24.08 10.59
C ALA A 258 12.98 24.50 11.85
N VAL A 259 12.23 23.59 12.48
CA VAL A 259 11.59 23.82 13.79
C VAL A 259 12.63 23.87 14.91
N LYS A 260 13.70 23.06 14.85
CA LYS A 260 14.81 23.13 15.80
C LYS A 260 15.67 24.40 15.64
N SER A 261 15.91 24.89 14.43
CA SER A 261 16.68 26.12 14.21
C SER A 261 15.92 27.40 14.57
N LYS A 262 14.57 27.38 14.54
CA LYS A 262 13.75 28.48 15.08
C LYS A 262 13.73 28.53 16.61
N ASN A 263 14.08 27.44 17.30
CA ASN A 263 14.11 27.37 18.77
C ASN A 263 15.51 27.57 19.38
N SER A 264 16.56 27.85 18.60
CA SER A 264 17.92 28.05 19.13
C SER A 264 18.37 29.51 19.24
N ASN A 265 17.49 30.49 19.00
CA ASN A 265 17.78 31.91 19.26
C ASN A 265 16.79 32.47 20.29
N SER A 266 17.02 32.19 21.57
CA SER A 266 16.87 33.18 22.66
C SER A 266 17.27 32.59 24.02
N HIS A 267 18.15 33.35 24.69
CA HIS A 267 18.35 33.46 26.13
C HIS A 267 19.25 32.43 26.84
N THR A 268 20.53 32.81 26.86
CA THR A 268 21.34 32.84 28.08
C THR A 268 20.54 33.34 29.30
N LYS A 269 20.36 32.49 30.33
CA LYS A 269 20.35 32.92 31.74
C LYS A 269 20.47 31.74 32.71
N LYS A 270 21.58 31.81 33.47
CA LYS A 270 21.86 31.38 34.85
C LYS A 270 21.22 30.10 35.42
N LYS A 271 22.12 29.20 35.82
CA LYS A 271 21.96 28.11 36.80
C LYS A 271 21.35 28.62 38.11
N THR A 272 20.33 27.94 38.60
CA THR A 272 20.05 27.77 40.03
C THR A 272 19.69 26.31 40.30
N LYS A 273 20.38 25.72 41.30
CA LYS A 273 20.07 24.41 41.86
C LYS A 273 18.83 24.55 42.75
N SER A 274 17.86 23.65 42.61
CA SER A 274 17.04 23.24 43.74
C SER A 274 16.70 21.75 43.64
N SER A 275 16.73 21.14 44.82
CA SER A 275 16.54 19.74 45.16
C SER A 275 15.06 19.40 45.35
N GLY A 276 14.71 18.13 45.13
CA GLY A 276 13.70 17.44 45.94
C GLY A 276 12.54 16.79 45.18
N GLY A 277 12.49 15.46 45.28
CA GLY A 277 11.28 14.61 45.23
C GLY A 277 10.55 14.50 43.88
N ALA A 278 9.92 13.41 43.50
CA ALA A 278 9.75 12.08 44.08
C ALA A 278 9.43 11.12 42.92
N LYS A 279 9.78 9.84 43.12
CA LYS A 279 9.51 8.72 42.23
C LYS A 279 8.00 8.43 42.16
N TYR A 280 7.48 8.14 40.97
CA TYR A 280 6.37 7.19 40.81
C TYR A 280 6.62 6.31 39.59
N TYR A 281 7.00 5.07 39.88
CA TYR A 281 6.83 3.93 38.99
C TYR A 281 5.38 3.44 39.13
N LEU A 282 4.68 3.23 38.03
CA LEU A 282 3.50 2.37 38.00
C LEU A 282 3.77 1.23 37.04
N ASN A 283 3.80 0.03 37.62
CA ASN A 283 4.03 -1.25 36.99
C ASN A 283 2.93 -2.19 37.51
N ARG A 284 2.08 -2.72 36.61
CA ARG A 284 1.30 -3.99 36.71
C ARG A 284 0.26 -3.99 35.59
N LYS A 285 0.37 -4.86 34.57
CA LYS A 285 -0.11 -6.27 34.52
C LYS A 285 -1.54 -6.45 35.03
N THR A 286 -2.44 -6.83 34.13
CA THR A 286 -3.42 -7.92 34.34
C THR A 286 -3.83 -8.50 32.98
N PHE A 287 -3.59 -9.80 32.82
CA PHE A 287 -4.35 -10.70 31.95
C PHE A 287 -5.76 -10.91 32.51
N ALA A 288 -6.70 -11.25 31.64
CA ALA A 288 -7.86 -12.14 31.82
C ALA A 288 -9.12 -11.60 31.13
N PHE A 289 -9.83 -12.54 30.48
CA PHE A 289 -11.03 -12.44 29.62
C PHE A 289 -10.79 -11.98 28.18
#